data_AF-A0A354JUD3-F1
#
_entry.id   AF-A0A354JUD3-F1
#
_cell.length_a   1.000
_cell.length_b   1.000
_cell.length_c   1.000
_cell.angle_alpha   90.00
_cell.angle_beta   90.00
_cell.angle_gamma   90.00
#
_symmetry.space_group_name_H-M   'P 1'
#
loop_
_entity.id
_entity.type
_entity.pdbx_description
1 polymer ?
#
loop_
_entity_poly.entity_id
_entity_poly.type
_entity_poly.pdbx_seq_one_letter_code
_entity_poly.pdbx_strand_id
1 'polypeptide(L)' 'MVHYGDLPKPYCDFETSKVAIVPVPYDGTSTWIKGANKG' A
#
# COMPACT_ATOMS: atom_id res chain seq x y z
N MET A 1 2.60 -17.34 -2.60
CA MET A 1 1.58 -16.34 -2.24
C MET A 1 2.31 -15.14 -1.68
N VAL A 2 2.20 -14.01 -2.36
CA VAL A 2 2.89 -12.76 -2.04
C VAL A 2 1.87 -11.83 -1.37
N HIS A 3 2.25 -11.17 -0.27
CA HIS A 3 1.38 -10.25 0.47
C HIS A 3 1.48 -8.82 -0.09
N TYR A 4 0.64 -7.90 0.41
CA TYR A 4 0.63 -6.50 -0.02
C TYR A 4 2.04 -5.89 -0.02
N GLY A 5 2.39 -5.17 -1.10
CA GLY A 5 3.72 -4.58 -1.26
C GLY A 5 4.87 -5.57 -1.48
N ASP A 6 4.56 -6.80 -1.91
CA ASP A 6 5.54 -7.88 -2.10
C ASP A 6 6.29 -8.29 -0.82
N LEU A 7 5.61 -8.16 0.33
CA LEU A 7 6.21 -8.47 1.62
C LEU A 7 6.21 -9.98 1.92
N PRO A 8 7.31 -10.51 2.49
CA PRO A 8 7.34 -11.86 3.03
C PRO A 8 6.32 -12.06 4.16
N LYS A 9 5.69 -13.24 4.20
CA LYS A 9 4.68 -13.63 5.20
C LYS A 9 5.05 -13.29 6.66
N PRO A 10 6.31 -13.48 7.13
CA PRO A 10 6.67 -13.16 8.52
C PRO A 10 6.52 -11.68 8.90
N TYR A 11 6.47 -10.76 7.94
CA TYR A 11 6.37 -9.32 8.17
C TYR A 11 4.96 -8.76 7.96
N CYS A 12 3.96 -9.63 7.83
CA CYS A 12 2.59 -9.25 7.48
C CYS A 12 1.61 -9.37 8.66
N ASP A 13 2.10 -9.61 9.88
CA ASP A 13 1.26 -9.70 11.08
C ASP A 13 0.97 -8.31 11.65
N PHE A 14 -0.30 -7.91 11.62
CA PHE A 14 -0.73 -6.59 12.05
C PHE A 14 -0.63 -6.40 13.58
N GLU A 15 -0.93 -7.42 14.36
CA GLU A 15 -1.04 -7.31 15.83
C GLU A 15 0.31 -7.09 16.50
N THR A 16 1.38 -7.64 15.91
CA THR A 16 2.75 -7.56 16.45
C THR A 16 3.60 -6.49 15.76
N SER A 17 3.08 -5.87 14.69
CA SER A 17 3.83 -4.90 13.90
C SER A 17 4.05 -3.58 14.63
N LYS A 18 5.29 -3.09 14.58
CA LYS A 18 5.63 -1.74 15.08
C LYS A 18 5.24 -0.62 14.11
N VAL A 19 5.11 -0.95 12.83
CA VAL A 19 4.82 -0.02 11.73
C VAL A 19 3.80 -0.68 10.81
N ALA A 20 2.76 0.05 10.41
CA ALA A 20 1.76 -0.40 9.45
C ALA A 20 1.91 0.36 8.13
N ILE A 21 1.81 -0.34 7.01
CA ILE A 21 1.75 0.26 5.67
C ILE A 21 0.28 0.36 5.27
N VAL A 22 -0.18 1.58 4.99
CA VAL A 22 -1.58 1.84 4.60
C VAL A 22 -1.61 2.51 3.22
N PRO A 23 -2.16 1.86 2.18
CA PRO A 23 -2.37 2.53 0.90
C PRO A 23 -3.42 3.63 1.02
N VAL A 24 -3.14 4.78 0.39
CA VAL A 24 -4.14 5.82 0.16
C VAL A 24 -4.24 6.07 -1.35
N PRO A 25 -5.06 5.27 -2.06
CA PRO A 25 -5.23 5.43 -3.50
C PRO A 25 -6.11 6.65 -3.78
N TYR A 26 -5.47 7.79 -4.06
CA TYR A 26 -6.18 9.03 -4.37
C TYR A 26 -5.54 9.75 -5.56
N ASP A 27 -6.39 10.18 -6.50
CA ASP A 27 -5.98 10.96 -7.66
C ASP A 27 -7.06 11.99 -8.04
N GLY A 28 -7.59 12.70 -7.05
CA GLY A 28 -8.55 13.78 -7.29
C GLY A 28 -7.89 15.07 -7.77
N THR A 29 -6.60 15.27 -7.48
CA THR A 29 -5.91 16.57 -7.67
C THR A 29 -4.85 16.58 -8.75
N SER A 30 -4.39 15.44 -9.28
CA SER A 30 -3.34 15.45 -10.31
C SER A 30 -3.83 16.16 -11.58
N THR A 31 -2.99 17.02 -12.14
CA THR A 31 -3.30 17.80 -13.35
C THR A 31 -2.57 17.29 -14.59
N TRP A 32 -1.46 16.57 -14.41
CA TRP A 32 -0.68 15.93 -15.47
C TRP A 32 -0.46 14.46 -15.15
N ILE A 33 -0.89 13.58 -16.06
CA ILE A 33 -0.87 12.11 -15.94
C ILE A 33 -1.71 11.59 -14.75
N LYS A 34 -2.73 10.79 -15.08
CA LYS A 34 -3.65 10.17 -14.11
C LYS A 34 -3.30 8.71 -13.87
N GLY A 35 -3.61 8.22 -12.68
CA GLY A 35 -3.46 6.83 -12.27
C GLY A 35 -2.99 6.62 -10.83
N ALA A 36 -2.73 7.67 -10.04
CA ALA A 36 -2.22 7.51 -8.67
C ALA A 36 -3.21 6.78 -7.73
N ASN A 37 -4.49 6.76 -8.09
CA ASN A 37 -5.52 6.00 -7.40
C ASN A 37 -5.53 4.50 -7.74
N LYS A 38 -4.69 4.04 -8.68
CA LYS A 38 -4.68 2.63 -9.09
C LYS A 38 -3.83 1.74 -8.20
N GLY A 39 -2.88 2.32 -7.45
CA GLY A 39 -1.95 1.57 -6.61
C GLY A 39 -0.92 0.82 -7.43
#